data_AF-A0A267EEC7-F1
#
_entry.id   AF-A0A267EEC7-F1
#
_cell.length_a   1.000
_cell.length_b   1.000
_cell.length_c   1.000
_cell.angle_alpha   90.00
_cell.angle_beta   90.00
_cell.angle_gamma   90.00
#
_symmetry.space_group_name_H-M   'P 1'
#
loop_
_entity.id
_entity.type
_entity.pdbx_description
1 polymer ?
#
loop_
_entity_poly.entity_id
_entity_poly.type
_entity_poly.pdbx_seq_one_letter_code
_entity_poly.pdbx_strand_id
1 'polypeptide(L)'
;MKCRLPLLLLSTLLLTFAPLSTLSIDLDEYVEPDIPDYGDEDIDEDERFLVKTSVCYGDLGCFSIKGKYFNLLHRPVVVVPQSPEVIGTKFLLFTRRNPASPAELHYKNAKSVLRSRFSNRRPTKLVIHGFLGKGVMGWMNRIRQAMLKRVDCNLIQVGWAGGSVTLYNQATSNTRVVGAVVARMLRWLHSRFGVDLDNVHVIGFSLGGHIAGYVGRRLRERGTPLGRITGLDPAGPYFEGTDPVVRLDPTDAKFVDAIHTDGALWRVGLPLLNGGFGIQSPVGHVDFFVNGGRHQPGCSSLGACDHSRAPQLYIDTLKTAKSKAFSAFPCDNYDKFMAGDCGSHCPSGGCPVMGLDAEKYKARLTGSRLPHRYYLLTGPCAPYSVVHYHVTLRLSSKSPSGRTGGLKVQLSSGGKQCGPVKLAVDERRLSPGSRQRGVFGCTGWWSLAASAPAKLEVSWTDESTFGSWFGYRIKLDSAVLTEMVSGRAHRYCGYGSFKGGDWVSGRRC
;
A
#
# COMPACT_ATOMS: atom_id res chain seq x y z
N MET A 1 24.35 -2.63 8.51
CA MET A 1 24.14 -1.19 8.27
C MET A 1 23.05 -0.69 9.22
N LYS A 2 23.39 0.10 10.24
CA LYS A 2 22.39 0.73 11.12
C LYS A 2 21.67 1.81 10.32
N CYS A 3 20.38 1.65 10.12
CA CYS A 3 19.59 2.68 9.49
C CYS A 3 19.48 3.87 10.45
N ARG A 4 19.97 5.03 10.04
CA ARG A 4 19.66 6.27 10.75
C ARG A 4 18.19 6.56 10.53
N LEU A 5 17.36 6.26 11.53
CA LEU A 5 16.01 6.78 11.60
C LEU A 5 16.14 8.32 11.60
N PRO A 6 15.51 9.06 10.67
CA PRO A 6 15.29 10.46 10.91
C PRO A 6 14.31 10.52 12.09
N LEU A 7 14.79 10.89 13.28
CA LEU A 7 13.93 11.37 14.36
C LEU A 7 13.20 12.61 13.83
N LEU A 8 11.98 12.44 13.35
CA LEU A 8 11.01 13.52 13.11
C LEU A 8 9.68 12.83 12.76
N LEU A 9 8.91 12.53 13.81
CA LEU A 9 7.44 12.35 13.87
C LEU A 9 7.11 11.44 15.06
N LEU A 10 7.34 11.91 16.29
CA LEU A 10 6.93 11.20 17.51
C LEU A 10 6.20 12.09 18.52
N SER A 11 5.75 13.27 18.12
CA SER A 11 4.94 14.14 18.98
C SER A 11 3.78 14.70 18.18
N THR A 12 2.57 14.14 18.38
CA THR A 12 1.23 14.76 18.23
C THR A 12 0.07 13.78 18.00
N LEU A 13 0.25 12.46 18.19
CA LEU A 13 -0.86 11.49 18.01
C LEU A 13 -1.37 10.82 19.29
N LEU A 14 -1.17 11.45 20.45
CA LEU A 14 -1.53 10.87 21.77
C LEU A 14 -2.55 11.68 22.59
N LEU A 15 -3.16 12.73 22.04
CA LEU A 15 -4.14 13.54 22.77
C LEU A 15 -5.31 13.93 21.85
N THR A 16 -6.31 13.05 21.72
CA THR A 16 -7.74 13.41 21.57
C THR A 16 -8.59 12.14 21.63
N PHE A 17 -8.59 11.43 22.77
CA PHE A 17 -9.70 10.54 23.15
C PHE A 17 -9.73 10.52 24.67
N ALA A 18 -10.48 11.46 25.27
CA ALA A 18 -10.79 11.39 26.70
C ALA A 18 -11.74 10.20 26.92
N PRO A 19 -11.47 9.30 27.88
CA PRO A 19 -12.44 8.29 28.29
C PRO A 19 -13.53 8.95 29.12
N LEU A 20 -14.80 8.72 28.74
CA LEU A 20 -15.96 9.00 29.57
C LEU A 20 -16.00 7.97 30.71
N SER A 21 -15.51 8.36 31.89
CA SER A 21 -15.94 7.77 33.15
C SER A 21 -15.51 8.65 34.32
N THR A 22 -16.50 8.96 35.17
CA THR A 22 -16.46 9.58 36.50
C THR A 22 -16.07 11.06 36.58
N LEU A 23 -17.06 11.93 36.47
CA LEU A 23 -17.14 13.15 37.27
C LEU A 23 -18.55 13.22 37.87
N SER A 24 -18.67 12.91 39.16
CA SER A 24 -19.81 13.28 39.99
C SER A 24 -19.70 14.79 40.21
N ILE A 25 -20.70 15.56 39.77
CA ILE A 25 -20.81 16.98 40.12
C ILE A 25 -22.08 17.10 40.96
N ASP A 26 -21.91 17.64 42.16
CA ASP A 26 -22.96 18.00 43.09
C ASP A 26 -23.94 18.98 42.43
N LEU A 27 -25.23 18.64 42.55
CA LEU A 27 -26.34 19.54 42.32
C LEU A 27 -26.45 20.44 43.56
N ASP A 28 -26.16 21.73 43.43
CA ASP A 28 -26.97 22.77 44.03
C ASP A 28 -26.55 24.17 43.53
N GLU A 29 -27.57 25.01 43.36
CA GLU A 29 -27.54 26.46 43.21
C GLU A 29 -27.24 27.02 41.80
N TYR A 30 -28.29 27.14 40.98
CA TYR A 30 -28.36 28.14 39.91
C TYR A 30 -29.74 28.81 39.87
N VAL A 31 -29.73 30.12 40.06
CA VAL A 31 -30.89 31.02 40.08
C VAL A 31 -31.32 31.31 38.62
N GLU A 32 -32.61 31.18 38.34
CA GLU A 32 -33.20 31.50 37.02
C GLU A 32 -33.19 33.02 36.74
N PRO A 33 -32.81 33.45 35.53
CA PRO A 33 -33.15 34.78 35.03
C PRO A 33 -34.41 34.74 34.15
N ASP A 34 -35.32 35.68 34.40
CA ASP A 34 -36.56 35.90 33.62
C ASP A 34 -36.26 36.14 32.12
N ILE A 35 -36.87 35.34 31.25
CA ILE A 35 -36.83 35.49 29.78
C ILE A 35 -38.12 36.18 29.33
N PRO A 36 -38.07 37.29 28.57
CA PRO A 36 -39.26 37.95 28.07
C PRO A 36 -39.95 37.12 26.98
N ASP A 37 -41.26 36.96 27.15
CA ASP A 37 -42.19 36.33 26.23
C ASP A 37 -42.23 37.08 24.87
N TYR A 38 -41.84 36.39 23.81
CA TYR A 38 -42.04 36.82 22.43
C TYR A 38 -42.90 35.77 21.74
N GLY A 39 -44.11 36.21 21.41
CA GLY A 39 -45.23 35.46 20.87
C GLY A 39 -44.93 34.42 19.80
N ASP A 40 -45.74 33.37 19.89
CA ASP A 40 -45.87 32.23 18.98
C ASP A 40 -45.95 32.65 17.50
N GLU A 41 -44.92 32.30 16.73
CA GLU A 41 -45.06 31.96 15.32
C GLU A 41 -44.85 30.45 15.20
N ASP A 42 -45.88 29.77 14.67
CA ASP A 42 -45.96 28.33 14.47
C ASP A 42 -44.69 27.76 13.80
N ILE A 43 -43.84 27.12 14.60
CA ILE A 43 -42.77 26.25 14.11
C ILE A 43 -43.20 24.81 14.40
N ASP A 44 -43.43 24.03 13.33
CA ASP A 44 -43.66 22.59 13.39
C ASP A 44 -42.61 21.92 14.30
N GLU A 45 -43.02 21.47 15.49
CA GLU A 45 -42.14 20.80 16.47
C GLU A 45 -41.55 19.47 15.96
N ASP A 46 -42.06 18.94 14.85
CA ASP A 46 -41.63 17.67 14.25
C ASP A 46 -40.29 17.73 13.48
N GLU A 47 -39.71 18.92 13.22
CA GLU A 47 -38.42 19.03 12.52
C GLU A 47 -37.18 18.94 13.44
N ARG A 48 -37.34 18.92 14.78
CA ARG A 48 -36.19 19.04 15.71
C ARG A 48 -35.26 17.82 15.82
N PHE A 49 -35.55 16.70 15.17
CA PHE A 49 -34.70 15.49 15.24
C PHE A 49 -34.55 14.69 13.94
N LEU A 50 -34.80 15.29 12.78
CA LEU A 50 -34.51 14.62 11.50
C LEU A 50 -32.99 14.57 11.26
N VAL A 51 -32.36 13.43 11.60
CA VAL A 51 -30.98 13.14 11.21
C VAL A 51 -30.86 13.30 9.70
N LYS A 52 -30.12 14.33 9.25
CA LYS A 52 -29.91 14.61 7.83
C LYS A 52 -29.23 13.43 7.16
N THR A 53 -29.98 12.71 6.33
CA THR A 53 -29.51 11.47 5.67
C THR A 53 -28.97 11.68 4.26
N SER A 54 -29.08 12.89 3.74
CA SER A 54 -28.47 13.29 2.47
C SER A 54 -28.21 14.80 2.41
N VAL A 55 -27.28 15.20 1.55
CA VAL A 55 -26.97 16.60 1.27
C VAL A 55 -26.60 16.78 -0.20
N CYS A 56 -26.97 17.90 -0.82
CA CYS A 56 -26.68 18.20 -2.22
C CYS A 56 -25.82 19.46 -2.35
N TYR A 57 -24.87 19.45 -3.28
CA TYR A 57 -23.94 20.56 -3.51
C TYR A 57 -23.90 20.98 -4.98
N GLY A 58 -24.92 21.73 -5.41
CA GLY A 58 -25.02 22.24 -6.79
C GLY A 58 -24.77 21.17 -7.85
N ASP A 59 -23.84 21.44 -8.78
CA ASP A 59 -23.49 20.54 -9.89
C ASP A 59 -22.68 19.28 -9.47
N LEU A 60 -22.31 19.14 -8.18
CA LEU A 60 -21.69 17.93 -7.64
C LEU A 60 -22.71 16.82 -7.33
N GLY A 61 -24.00 17.17 -7.29
CA GLY A 61 -25.09 16.26 -6.97
C GLY A 61 -25.27 16.01 -5.48
N CYS A 62 -25.97 14.92 -5.15
CA CYS A 62 -26.38 14.58 -3.79
C CYS A 62 -25.59 13.40 -3.21
N PHE A 63 -25.42 13.43 -1.89
CA PHE A 63 -24.61 12.49 -1.12
C PHE A 63 -25.48 11.89 -0.01
N SER A 64 -26.07 10.73 -0.29
CA SER A 64 -26.82 9.97 0.72
C SER A 64 -25.88 9.11 1.58
N ILE A 65 -26.17 8.98 2.87
CA ILE A 65 -25.50 8.06 3.79
C ILE A 65 -26.24 6.71 3.95
N LYS A 66 -27.38 6.54 3.27
CA LYS A 66 -28.17 5.30 3.31
C LYS A 66 -27.66 4.25 2.30
N GLY A 67 -28.27 3.07 2.36
CA GLY A 67 -28.03 1.97 1.42
C GLY A 67 -26.60 1.48 1.49
N LYS A 68 -25.94 1.34 0.34
CA LYS A 68 -24.58 0.81 0.22
C LYS A 68 -23.52 1.61 0.97
N TYR A 69 -23.80 2.87 1.33
CA TYR A 69 -22.88 3.73 2.09
C TYR A 69 -22.95 3.55 3.61
N PHE A 70 -23.88 2.72 4.10
CA PHE A 70 -23.97 2.29 5.48
C PHE A 70 -23.71 0.79 5.58
N ASN A 71 -22.93 0.37 6.57
CA ASN A 71 -22.72 -1.04 6.86
C ASN A 71 -22.51 -1.22 8.36
N LEU A 72 -23.35 -2.04 9.00
CA LEU A 72 -23.34 -2.21 10.46
C LEU A 72 -21.98 -2.70 10.99
N LEU A 73 -21.24 -3.51 10.23
CA LEU A 73 -19.98 -4.10 10.68
C LEU A 73 -18.76 -3.25 10.31
N HIS A 74 -18.74 -2.75 9.07
CA HIS A 74 -17.55 -2.15 8.48
C HIS A 74 -17.60 -0.62 8.46
N ARG A 75 -18.78 -0.02 8.51
CA ARG A 75 -19.00 1.44 8.42
C ARG A 75 -20.23 1.87 9.24
N PRO A 76 -20.23 1.67 10.58
CA PRO A 76 -21.41 1.81 11.43
C PRO A 76 -21.82 3.26 11.72
N VAL A 77 -20.86 4.19 11.77
CA VAL A 77 -21.13 5.61 12.10
C VAL A 77 -20.87 6.45 10.87
N VAL A 78 -21.92 6.80 10.13
CA VAL A 78 -21.81 7.57 8.89
C VAL A 78 -22.48 8.92 9.05
N VAL A 79 -21.75 9.97 8.73
CA VAL A 79 -22.24 11.35 8.73
C VAL A 79 -22.31 11.87 7.30
N VAL A 80 -23.17 12.85 7.03
CA VAL A 80 -23.17 13.53 5.73
C VAL A 80 -21.82 14.23 5.51
N PRO A 81 -21.28 14.24 4.28
CA PRO A 81 -20.05 14.97 4.01
C PRO A 81 -20.25 16.47 4.22
N GLN A 82 -19.15 17.17 4.53
CA GLN A 82 -19.12 18.64 4.59
C GLN A 82 -19.15 19.25 3.18
N SER A 83 -19.47 20.55 3.13
CA SER A 83 -19.54 21.27 1.85
C SER A 83 -18.17 21.43 1.18
N PRO A 84 -18.13 21.61 -0.16
CA PRO A 84 -16.87 21.85 -0.87
C PRO A 84 -16.07 23.04 -0.35
N GLU A 85 -16.75 24.07 0.14
CA GLU A 85 -16.16 25.31 0.68
C GLU A 85 -15.45 25.03 2.00
N VAL A 86 -16.08 24.26 2.90
CA VAL A 86 -15.48 23.82 4.18
C VAL A 86 -14.27 22.92 3.93
N ILE A 87 -14.39 21.97 3.00
CA ILE A 87 -13.30 21.05 2.66
C ILE A 87 -12.11 21.81 2.04
N GLY A 88 -12.39 22.85 1.23
CA GLY A 88 -11.38 23.73 0.66
C GLY A 88 -10.38 22.99 -0.24
N THR A 89 -10.86 22.22 -1.22
CA THR A 89 -9.98 21.42 -2.10
C THR A 89 -9.14 22.33 -3.02
N LYS A 90 -7.81 22.18 -2.97
CA LYS A 90 -6.84 22.96 -3.75
C LYS A 90 -6.10 22.09 -4.78
N PHE A 91 -5.75 22.68 -5.92
CA PHE A 91 -5.06 22.03 -7.02
C PHE A 91 -3.73 22.74 -7.33
N LEU A 92 -2.63 22.21 -6.80
CA LEU A 92 -1.31 22.84 -6.88
C LEU A 92 -0.50 22.22 -8.02
N LEU A 93 -0.36 22.94 -9.12
CA LEU A 93 0.33 22.50 -10.33
C LEU A 93 1.85 22.75 -10.26
N PHE A 94 2.60 21.68 -10.50
CA PHE A 94 4.03 21.66 -10.72
C PHE A 94 4.36 21.08 -12.09
N THR A 95 5.41 21.60 -12.70
CA THR A 95 6.01 21.09 -13.94
C THR A 95 7.52 21.19 -13.83
N ARG A 96 8.26 20.65 -14.81
CA ARG A 96 9.71 20.88 -14.90
C ARG A 96 10.11 22.37 -14.94
N ARG A 97 9.19 23.24 -15.38
CA ARG A 97 9.40 24.71 -15.47
C ARG A 97 9.07 25.46 -14.18
N ASN A 98 8.40 24.83 -13.22
CA ASN A 98 8.12 25.39 -11.91
C ASN A 98 8.19 24.29 -10.83
N PRO A 99 9.35 23.65 -10.64
CA PRO A 99 9.45 22.45 -9.80
C PRO A 99 9.38 22.75 -8.30
N ALA A 100 9.62 24.01 -7.89
CA ALA A 100 9.63 24.44 -6.49
C ALA A 100 8.29 25.07 -6.07
N SER A 101 7.81 26.06 -6.83
CA SER A 101 6.62 26.86 -6.52
C SER A 101 5.42 26.49 -7.40
N PRO A 102 4.26 26.14 -6.82
CA PRO A 102 3.10 25.75 -7.60
C PRO A 102 2.39 26.95 -8.23
N ALA A 103 1.70 26.70 -9.33
CA ALA A 103 0.58 27.54 -9.75
C ALA A 103 -0.72 26.89 -9.25
N GLU A 104 -1.61 27.65 -8.63
CA GLU A 104 -2.90 27.11 -8.21
C GLU A 104 -3.89 27.15 -9.38
N LEU A 105 -4.52 26.00 -9.65
CA LEU A 105 -5.55 25.88 -10.68
C LEU A 105 -6.92 26.03 -10.04
N HIS A 106 -7.71 26.96 -10.58
CA HIS A 106 -9.05 27.26 -10.08
C HIS A 106 -10.11 26.83 -11.08
N TYR A 107 -11.10 26.05 -10.62
CA TYR A 107 -12.23 25.60 -11.43
C TYR A 107 -12.95 26.79 -12.06
N LYS A 108 -13.33 26.67 -13.34
CA LYS A 108 -13.96 27.73 -14.16
C LYS A 108 -13.15 29.03 -14.35
N ASN A 109 -11.95 29.14 -13.77
CA ASN A 109 -11.07 30.27 -14.00
C ASN A 109 -10.01 29.90 -15.05
N ALA A 110 -10.34 30.11 -16.33
CA ALA A 110 -9.44 29.75 -17.43
C ALA A 110 -8.08 30.49 -17.36
N LYS A 111 -8.05 31.71 -16.81
CA LYS A 111 -6.80 32.49 -16.64
C LYS A 111 -5.83 31.78 -15.70
N SER A 112 -6.31 31.07 -14.67
CA SER A 112 -5.44 30.30 -13.76
C SER A 112 -4.65 29.21 -14.48
N VAL A 113 -5.27 28.55 -15.46
CA VAL A 113 -4.62 27.52 -16.28
C VAL A 113 -3.71 28.16 -17.33
N LEU A 114 -4.20 29.15 -18.08
CA LEU A 114 -3.46 29.80 -19.17
C LEU A 114 -2.21 30.55 -18.71
N ARG A 115 -2.23 31.15 -17.51
CA ARG A 115 -1.07 31.83 -16.92
C ARG A 115 -0.08 30.89 -16.24
N SER A 116 -0.45 29.63 -16.07
CA SER A 116 0.41 28.62 -15.45
C SER A 116 1.39 28.00 -16.47
N ARG A 117 2.09 26.94 -16.07
CA ARG A 117 2.92 26.11 -16.96
C ARG A 117 2.22 24.85 -17.45
N PHE A 118 0.91 24.76 -17.28
CA PHE A 118 0.08 23.65 -17.74
C PHE A 118 0.20 23.45 -19.25
N SER A 119 0.21 22.20 -19.69
CA SER A 119 0.18 21.84 -21.11
C SER A 119 -0.66 20.59 -21.32
N ASN A 120 -1.72 20.69 -22.12
CA ASN A 120 -2.56 19.54 -22.50
C ASN A 120 -1.81 18.47 -23.31
N ARG A 121 -0.69 18.82 -23.95
CA ARG A 121 0.20 17.87 -24.65
C ARG A 121 1.01 16.96 -23.73
N ARG A 122 0.94 17.15 -22.41
CA ARG A 122 1.68 16.38 -21.41
C ARG A 122 0.73 15.49 -20.61
N PRO A 123 1.18 14.29 -20.18
CA PRO A 123 0.41 13.49 -19.24
C PRO A 123 0.17 14.27 -17.95
N THR A 124 -0.98 14.04 -17.32
CA THR A 124 -1.36 14.73 -16.08
C THR A 124 -1.38 13.74 -14.92
N LYS A 125 -0.60 14.01 -13.88
CA LYS A 125 -0.42 13.15 -12.70
C LYS A 125 -0.99 13.86 -11.48
N LEU A 126 -1.99 13.28 -10.82
CA LEU A 126 -2.56 13.83 -9.58
C LEU A 126 -1.98 13.06 -8.40
N VAL A 127 -1.61 13.76 -7.32
CA VAL A 127 -1.17 13.14 -6.06
C VAL A 127 -2.08 13.62 -4.95
N ILE A 128 -2.79 12.70 -4.28
CA ILE A 128 -3.82 13.00 -3.27
C ILE A 128 -3.40 12.41 -1.92
N HIS A 129 -3.38 13.24 -0.87
CA HIS A 129 -3.08 12.80 0.49
C HIS A 129 -4.28 12.13 1.17
N GLY A 130 -4.03 11.54 2.34
CA GLY A 130 -5.04 10.87 3.17
C GLY A 130 -5.47 11.65 4.41
N PHE A 131 -5.93 10.90 5.41
CA PHE A 131 -6.36 11.39 6.73
C PHE A 131 -5.26 12.19 7.43
N LEU A 132 -5.64 13.29 8.10
CA LEU A 132 -4.74 14.27 8.73
C LEU A 132 -3.69 14.91 7.81
N GLY A 133 -3.70 14.56 6.52
CA GLY A 133 -2.79 15.12 5.53
C GLY A 133 -3.12 16.57 5.22
N LYS A 134 -2.08 17.33 4.86
CA LYS A 134 -2.18 18.71 4.39
C LYS A 134 -1.70 18.76 2.94
N GLY A 135 -2.13 19.77 2.17
CA GLY A 135 -1.93 19.78 0.70
C GLY A 135 -0.50 19.59 0.20
N VAL A 136 0.52 19.98 0.99
CA VAL A 136 1.94 19.80 0.65
C VAL A 136 2.62 19.01 1.78
N MET A 137 2.76 17.70 1.60
CA MET A 137 3.48 16.82 2.54
C MET A 137 4.89 16.49 2.04
N GLY A 138 5.81 16.18 2.96
CA GLY A 138 7.17 15.80 2.62
C GLY A 138 7.27 14.62 1.62
N TRP A 139 6.40 13.62 1.76
CA TRP A 139 6.35 12.49 0.82
C TRP A 139 5.77 12.90 -0.55
N MET A 140 4.76 13.78 -0.60
CA MET A 140 4.22 14.31 -1.86
C MET A 140 5.27 15.11 -2.62
N ASN A 141 6.08 15.90 -1.90
CA ASN A 141 7.20 16.64 -2.48
C ASN A 141 8.27 15.72 -3.05
N ARG A 142 8.58 14.61 -2.37
CA ARG A 142 9.51 13.61 -2.88
C ARG A 142 8.98 12.88 -4.12
N ILE A 143 7.69 12.53 -4.15
CA ILE A 143 7.04 12.00 -5.37
C ILE A 143 7.13 13.04 -6.48
N ARG A 144 6.78 14.31 -6.22
CA ARG A 144 6.87 15.40 -7.21
C ARG A 144 8.26 15.49 -7.82
N GLN A 145 9.29 15.60 -6.97
CA GLN A 145 10.68 15.73 -7.42
C GLN A 145 11.13 14.53 -8.26
N ALA A 146 10.84 13.30 -7.79
CA ALA A 146 11.22 12.09 -8.51
C ALA A 146 10.43 11.91 -9.83
N MET A 147 9.14 12.22 -9.82
CA MET A 147 8.26 12.13 -10.98
C MET A 147 8.65 13.13 -12.07
N LEU A 148 8.86 14.41 -11.71
CA LEU A 148 9.24 15.44 -12.70
C LEU A 148 10.63 15.20 -13.28
N LYS A 149 11.55 14.57 -12.54
CA LYS A 149 12.83 14.10 -13.10
C LYS A 149 12.61 13.00 -14.14
N ARG A 150 11.66 12.11 -13.92
CA ARG A 150 11.41 10.93 -14.76
C ARG A 150 10.50 11.18 -15.95
N VAL A 151 9.48 12.02 -15.82
CA VAL A 151 8.43 12.27 -16.81
C VAL A 151 8.23 13.78 -16.99
N ASP A 152 8.14 14.27 -18.22
CA ASP A 152 7.68 15.63 -18.49
C ASP A 152 6.15 15.68 -18.40
N CYS A 153 5.62 15.95 -17.20
CA CYS A 153 4.19 15.90 -16.91
C CYS A 153 3.66 17.19 -16.26
N ASN A 154 2.34 17.35 -16.27
CA ASN A 154 1.64 18.22 -15.34
C ASN A 154 1.45 17.44 -14.04
N LEU A 155 2.10 17.83 -12.96
CA LEU A 155 1.93 17.18 -11.66
C LEU A 155 1.09 18.07 -10.74
N ILE A 156 -0.10 17.61 -10.38
CA ILE A 156 -1.04 18.36 -9.55
C ILE A 156 -1.11 17.69 -8.18
N GLN A 157 -0.64 18.37 -7.14
CA GLN A 157 -0.88 17.96 -5.76
C GLN A 157 -2.27 18.44 -5.34
N VAL A 158 -3.12 17.52 -4.88
CA VAL A 158 -4.48 17.80 -4.42
C VAL A 158 -4.48 17.89 -2.91
N GLY A 159 -4.75 19.08 -2.40
CA GLY A 159 -4.91 19.34 -0.97
C GLY A 159 -6.36 19.42 -0.57
N TRP A 160 -6.75 18.77 0.53
CA TRP A 160 -8.11 18.78 1.06
C TRP A 160 -8.11 18.86 2.59
N ALA A 161 -7.18 19.64 3.15
CA ALA A 161 -6.89 19.72 4.58
C ALA A 161 -8.12 20.06 5.44
N GLY A 162 -9.02 20.93 4.95
CA GLY A 162 -10.25 21.29 5.65
C GLY A 162 -11.20 20.11 5.86
N GLY A 163 -11.13 19.09 5.01
CA GLY A 163 -11.92 17.87 5.11
C GLY A 163 -11.19 16.64 5.67
N SER A 164 -9.85 16.66 5.72
CA SER A 164 -9.03 15.52 6.18
C SER A 164 -8.60 15.60 7.63
N VAL A 165 -8.52 16.82 8.19
CA VAL A 165 -8.14 17.09 9.58
C VAL A 165 -9.40 17.27 10.42
N THR A 166 -10.09 16.16 10.65
CA THR A 166 -11.37 16.09 11.39
C THR A 166 -11.53 14.67 11.97
N LEU A 167 -12.69 14.34 12.53
CA LEU A 167 -12.98 12.97 12.97
C LEU A 167 -12.94 12.00 11.78
N TYR A 168 -12.50 10.77 12.01
CA TYR A 168 -12.26 9.81 10.93
C TYR A 168 -13.53 9.50 10.13
N ASN A 169 -14.66 9.30 10.79
CA ASN A 169 -15.95 9.11 10.13
C ASN A 169 -16.33 10.30 9.23
N GLN A 170 -16.12 11.54 9.68
CA GLN A 170 -16.33 12.74 8.86
C GLN A 170 -15.37 12.79 7.67
N ALA A 171 -14.07 12.55 7.89
CA ALA A 171 -13.07 12.51 6.82
C ALA A 171 -13.41 11.45 5.76
N THR A 172 -13.85 10.26 6.17
CA THR A 172 -14.27 9.20 5.24
C THR A 172 -15.48 9.62 4.41
N SER A 173 -16.46 10.33 4.98
CA SER A 173 -17.58 10.88 4.22
C SER A 173 -17.12 11.97 3.26
N ASN A 174 -16.25 12.88 3.71
CA ASN A 174 -15.70 13.98 2.90
C ASN A 174 -14.96 13.48 1.65
N THR A 175 -14.34 12.29 1.67
CA THR A 175 -13.69 11.71 0.48
C THR A 175 -14.60 11.66 -0.76
N ARG A 176 -15.92 11.48 -0.55
CA ARG A 176 -16.91 11.45 -1.64
C ARG A 176 -17.02 12.81 -2.31
N VAL A 177 -17.04 13.89 -1.54
CA VAL A 177 -17.10 15.27 -2.06
C VAL A 177 -15.78 15.65 -2.71
N VAL A 178 -14.63 15.31 -2.11
CA VAL A 178 -13.32 15.54 -2.75
C VAL A 178 -13.25 14.83 -4.11
N GLY A 179 -13.69 13.57 -4.19
CA GLY A 179 -13.74 12.83 -5.45
C GLY A 179 -14.64 13.50 -6.49
N ALA A 180 -15.78 14.08 -6.06
CA ALA A 180 -16.66 14.86 -6.94
C ALA A 180 -15.98 16.14 -7.46
N VAL A 181 -15.32 16.89 -6.58
CA VAL A 181 -14.62 18.13 -6.90
C VAL A 181 -13.46 17.87 -7.87
N VAL A 182 -12.67 16.82 -7.64
CA VAL A 182 -11.55 16.44 -8.52
C VAL A 182 -12.06 15.94 -9.88
N ALA A 183 -13.11 15.12 -9.93
CA ALA A 183 -13.74 14.70 -11.19
C ALA A 183 -14.28 15.92 -11.98
N ARG A 184 -14.92 16.87 -11.29
CA ARG A 184 -15.42 18.11 -11.90
C ARG A 184 -14.28 18.95 -12.49
N MET A 185 -13.16 19.09 -11.78
CA MET A 185 -11.97 19.76 -12.28
C MET A 185 -11.40 19.07 -13.54
N LEU A 186 -11.23 17.75 -13.51
CA LEU A 186 -10.70 16.99 -14.65
C LEU A 186 -11.60 17.09 -15.89
N ARG A 187 -12.93 17.02 -15.72
CA ARG A 187 -13.88 17.22 -16.83
C ARG A 187 -13.80 18.62 -17.43
N TRP A 188 -13.65 19.63 -16.58
CA TRP A 188 -13.48 21.00 -17.05
C TRP A 188 -12.16 21.18 -17.80
N LEU A 189 -11.06 20.59 -17.31
CA LEU A 189 -9.78 20.58 -18.03
C LEU A 189 -9.87 19.82 -19.37
N HIS A 190 -10.57 18.69 -19.40
CA HIS A 190 -10.83 17.93 -20.62
C HIS A 190 -11.60 18.77 -21.65
N SER A 191 -12.77 19.30 -21.26
CA SER A 191 -13.65 20.06 -22.17
C SER A 191 -13.11 21.41 -22.61
N ARG A 192 -12.35 22.12 -21.76
CA ARG A 192 -11.88 23.49 -22.05
C ARG A 192 -10.46 23.57 -22.56
N PHE A 193 -9.61 22.60 -22.22
CA PHE A 193 -8.20 22.61 -22.57
C PHE A 193 -7.77 21.36 -23.34
N GLY A 194 -8.68 20.43 -23.65
CA GLY A 194 -8.36 19.23 -24.41
C GLY A 194 -7.45 18.26 -23.66
N VAL A 195 -7.56 18.19 -22.32
CA VAL A 195 -6.83 17.19 -21.54
C VAL A 195 -7.37 15.81 -21.85
N ASP A 196 -6.52 14.94 -22.38
CA ASP A 196 -6.86 13.55 -22.60
C ASP A 196 -6.91 12.78 -21.26
N LEU A 197 -8.11 12.29 -20.89
CA LEU A 197 -8.31 11.55 -19.64
C LEU A 197 -7.63 10.17 -19.64
N ASP A 198 -7.29 9.62 -20.81
CA ASP A 198 -6.49 8.38 -20.91
C ASP A 198 -5.05 8.59 -20.45
N ASN A 199 -4.56 9.82 -20.58
CA ASN A 199 -3.25 10.26 -20.13
C ASN A 199 -3.26 10.88 -18.71
N VAL A 200 -4.39 10.77 -17.99
CA VAL A 200 -4.49 11.16 -16.57
C VAL A 200 -4.24 9.94 -15.67
N HIS A 201 -3.39 10.14 -14.67
CA HIS A 201 -3.08 9.14 -13.65
C HIS A 201 -3.23 9.75 -12.25
N VAL A 202 -4.13 9.19 -11.46
CA VAL A 202 -4.40 9.64 -10.08
C VAL A 202 -3.72 8.69 -9.09
N ILE A 203 -2.86 9.25 -8.23
CA ILE A 203 -2.10 8.53 -7.21
C ILE A 203 -2.65 8.97 -5.85
N GLY A 204 -3.30 8.04 -5.14
CA GLY A 204 -3.97 8.35 -3.88
C GLY A 204 -3.39 7.56 -2.71
N PHE A 205 -2.99 8.24 -1.64
CA PHE A 205 -2.49 7.60 -0.41
C PHE A 205 -3.58 7.51 0.66
N SER A 206 -3.73 6.36 1.33
CA SER A 206 -4.69 6.18 2.42
C SER A 206 -6.13 6.50 1.97
N LEU A 207 -6.86 7.40 2.65
CA LEU A 207 -8.15 7.94 2.19
C LEU A 207 -8.10 8.52 0.76
N GLY A 208 -6.94 9.02 0.34
CA GLY A 208 -6.69 9.50 -1.03
C GLY A 208 -6.85 8.41 -2.10
N GLY A 209 -6.61 7.13 -1.76
CA GLY A 209 -6.85 6.00 -2.67
C GLY A 209 -8.34 5.85 -3.00
N HIS A 210 -9.22 6.02 -2.01
CA HIS A 210 -10.67 6.00 -2.22
C HIS A 210 -11.18 7.28 -2.89
N ILE A 211 -10.56 8.44 -2.60
CA ILE A 211 -10.81 9.67 -3.38
C ILE A 211 -10.56 9.40 -4.87
N ALA A 212 -9.44 8.75 -5.21
CA ALA A 212 -9.13 8.39 -6.59
C ALA A 212 -10.20 7.46 -7.21
N GLY A 213 -10.69 6.47 -6.45
CA GLY A 213 -11.81 5.63 -6.88
C GLY A 213 -13.08 6.43 -7.18
N TYR A 214 -13.46 7.34 -6.27
CA TYR A 214 -14.61 8.24 -6.47
C TYR A 214 -14.45 9.20 -7.67
N VAL A 215 -13.22 9.62 -7.99
CA VAL A 215 -12.92 10.37 -9.22
C VAL A 215 -13.22 9.50 -10.44
N GLY A 216 -12.65 8.30 -10.44
CA GLY A 216 -12.77 7.33 -11.52
C GLY A 216 -14.21 6.95 -11.83
N ARG A 217 -14.97 6.54 -10.82
CA ARG A 217 -16.41 6.22 -10.94
C ARG A 217 -17.20 7.35 -11.61
N ARG A 218 -17.04 8.59 -11.13
CA ARG A 218 -17.81 9.74 -11.65
C ARG A 218 -17.47 10.09 -13.09
N LEU A 219 -16.22 9.89 -13.49
CA LEU A 219 -15.79 10.08 -14.87
C LEU A 219 -16.38 8.98 -15.77
N ARG A 220 -16.33 7.72 -15.31
CA ARG A 220 -16.93 6.57 -16.01
C ARG A 220 -18.45 6.70 -16.18
N GLU A 221 -19.18 7.09 -15.14
CA GLU A 221 -20.65 7.31 -15.17
C GLU A 221 -21.06 8.38 -16.19
N ARG A 222 -20.13 9.24 -16.62
CA ARG A 222 -20.35 10.26 -17.64
C ARG A 222 -19.79 9.89 -19.01
N GLY A 223 -19.39 8.63 -19.20
CA GLY A 223 -18.95 8.09 -20.49
C GLY A 223 -17.48 8.35 -20.83
N THR A 224 -16.67 8.91 -19.92
CA THR A 224 -15.24 9.18 -20.19
C THR A 224 -14.36 8.60 -19.08
N PRO A 225 -14.02 7.30 -19.12
CA PRO A 225 -13.27 6.64 -18.04
C PRO A 225 -11.86 7.20 -17.89
N LEU A 226 -11.37 7.19 -16.64
CA LEU A 226 -10.02 7.64 -16.29
C LEU A 226 -8.95 6.66 -16.79
N GLY A 227 -7.79 7.17 -17.22
CA GLY A 227 -6.67 6.36 -17.70
C GLY A 227 -6.10 5.41 -16.64
N ARG A 228 -5.65 5.94 -15.50
CA ARG A 228 -5.04 5.13 -14.44
C ARG A 228 -5.30 5.64 -13.02
N ILE A 229 -5.44 4.71 -12.08
CA ILE A 229 -5.36 4.97 -10.64
C ILE A 229 -4.25 4.12 -10.02
N THR A 230 -3.45 4.71 -9.13
CA THR A 230 -2.60 3.96 -8.19
C THR A 230 -3.05 4.23 -6.75
N GLY A 231 -3.45 3.18 -6.04
CA GLY A 231 -3.72 3.20 -4.61
C GLY A 231 -2.44 2.93 -3.81
N LEU A 232 -1.98 3.91 -3.03
CA LEU A 232 -0.87 3.74 -2.09
C LEU A 232 -1.47 3.44 -0.72
N ASP A 233 -1.48 2.17 -0.36
CA ASP A 233 -2.08 1.61 0.86
C ASP A 233 -3.46 2.23 1.16
N PRO A 234 -4.47 2.01 0.30
CA PRO A 234 -5.81 2.56 0.50
C PRO A 234 -6.34 2.19 1.88
N ALA A 235 -7.07 3.09 2.54
CA ALA A 235 -7.45 2.89 3.94
C ALA A 235 -8.38 1.67 4.13
N GLY A 236 -8.11 0.86 5.16
CA GLY A 236 -8.94 -0.28 5.52
C GLY A 236 -10.21 0.12 6.27
N PRO A 237 -10.13 0.83 7.41
CA PRO A 237 -11.30 1.19 8.20
C PRO A 237 -12.34 1.95 7.35
N TYR A 238 -13.62 1.56 7.43
CA TYR A 238 -14.76 2.14 6.70
C TYR A 238 -14.81 1.81 5.19
N PHE A 239 -13.88 1.00 4.68
CA PHE A 239 -13.82 0.58 3.27
C PHE A 239 -13.65 -0.94 3.10
N GLU A 240 -12.89 -1.62 3.95
CA GLU A 240 -12.74 -3.08 3.96
C GLU A 240 -14.12 -3.76 4.09
N GLY A 241 -14.36 -4.80 3.30
CA GLY A 241 -15.66 -5.51 3.28
C GLY A 241 -16.86 -4.71 2.75
N THR A 242 -16.68 -3.46 2.29
CA THR A 242 -17.78 -2.65 1.74
C THR A 242 -18.00 -2.89 0.24
N ASP A 243 -19.19 -2.51 -0.23
CA ASP A 243 -19.55 -2.54 -1.64
C ASP A 243 -18.55 -1.71 -2.49
N PRO A 244 -18.20 -2.15 -3.72
CA PRO A 244 -17.36 -1.39 -4.64
C PRO A 244 -17.81 0.07 -4.87
N VAL A 245 -19.06 0.42 -4.57
CA VAL A 245 -19.56 1.81 -4.60
C VAL A 245 -18.90 2.75 -3.59
N VAL A 246 -18.36 2.18 -2.51
CA VAL A 246 -17.84 2.89 -1.35
C VAL A 246 -16.31 3.01 -1.37
N ARG A 247 -15.62 2.12 -2.09
CA ARG A 247 -14.15 2.00 -2.04
C ARG A 247 -13.53 2.08 -3.42
N LEU A 248 -12.20 1.97 -3.45
CA LEU A 248 -11.46 1.83 -4.70
C LEU A 248 -11.76 0.44 -5.28
N ASP A 249 -11.92 0.39 -6.60
CA ASP A 249 -12.26 -0.81 -7.33
C ASP A 249 -11.63 -0.82 -8.74
N PRO A 250 -11.35 -1.99 -9.35
CA PRO A 250 -10.78 -2.04 -10.69
C PRO A 250 -11.63 -1.31 -11.74
N THR A 251 -12.95 -1.20 -11.55
CA THR A 251 -13.86 -0.50 -12.47
C THR A 251 -13.71 1.02 -12.46
N ASP A 252 -12.93 1.60 -11.55
CA ASP A 252 -12.79 3.05 -11.42
C ASP A 252 -11.86 3.66 -12.49
N ALA A 253 -11.00 2.88 -13.15
CA ALA A 253 -10.17 3.38 -14.25
C ALA A 253 -9.86 2.27 -15.26
N LYS A 254 -9.36 2.66 -16.44
CA LYS A 254 -8.88 1.71 -17.45
C LYS A 254 -7.72 0.85 -16.95
N PHE A 255 -7.02 1.28 -15.90
CA PHE A 255 -6.04 0.48 -15.17
C PHE A 255 -5.97 0.96 -13.71
N VAL A 256 -5.98 0.02 -12.78
CA VAL A 256 -5.90 0.30 -11.34
C VAL A 256 -4.83 -0.60 -10.77
N ASP A 257 -3.83 -0.02 -10.11
CA ASP A 257 -2.82 -0.76 -9.36
C ASP A 257 -2.78 -0.32 -7.90
N ALA A 258 -2.58 -1.25 -6.97
CA ALA A 258 -2.55 -0.95 -5.54
C ALA A 258 -1.29 -1.51 -4.88
N ILE A 259 -0.74 -0.75 -3.93
CA ILE A 259 0.42 -1.15 -3.11
C ILE A 259 -0.07 -1.28 -1.68
N HIS A 260 -0.12 -2.51 -1.17
CA HIS A 260 -0.56 -2.82 0.19
C HIS A 260 0.66 -2.98 1.10
N THR A 261 0.67 -2.26 2.20
CA THR A 261 1.76 -2.28 3.18
C THR A 261 1.31 -2.44 4.62
N ASP A 262 0.05 -2.16 4.95
CA ASP A 262 -0.47 -2.16 6.32
C ASP A 262 -1.88 -2.78 6.43
N GLY A 263 -2.14 -3.86 5.70
CA GLY A 263 -3.40 -4.59 5.68
C GLY A 263 -3.49 -5.68 6.76
N ALA A 264 -3.72 -5.29 8.01
CA ALA A 264 -4.05 -6.23 9.10
C ALA A 264 -5.53 -6.14 9.50
N LEU A 265 -6.15 -7.30 9.73
CA LEU A 265 -7.57 -7.41 10.06
C LEU A 265 -7.95 -6.53 11.26
N TRP A 266 -8.82 -5.56 11.00
CA TRP A 266 -9.54 -4.86 12.05
C TRP A 266 -10.47 -5.84 12.76
N ARG A 267 -10.05 -6.35 13.92
CA ARG A 267 -10.94 -7.14 14.78
C ARG A 267 -11.91 -6.19 15.46
N VAL A 268 -13.18 -6.29 15.06
CA VAL A 268 -14.31 -5.60 15.70
C VAL A 268 -14.26 -5.88 17.20
N GLY A 269 -14.22 -4.83 18.01
CA GLY A 269 -14.15 -4.90 19.48
C GLY A 269 -12.80 -4.51 20.09
N LEU A 270 -11.68 -4.53 19.35
CA LEU A 270 -10.38 -4.02 19.83
C LEU A 270 -9.64 -3.15 18.79
N PRO A 271 -10.20 -1.98 18.42
CA PRO A 271 -9.62 -1.00 17.50
C PRO A 271 -8.14 -0.65 17.69
N LEU A 272 -7.70 -0.54 18.94
CA LEU A 272 -6.52 0.26 19.29
C LEU A 272 -5.23 -0.53 19.49
N LEU A 273 -5.26 -1.87 19.43
CA LEU A 273 -4.12 -2.66 19.89
C LEU A 273 -3.44 -3.54 18.83
N ASN A 274 -4.04 -3.80 17.65
CA ASN A 274 -3.43 -4.72 16.66
C ASN A 274 -3.99 -4.59 15.20
N GLY A 275 -4.60 -3.46 14.81
CA GLY A 275 -5.17 -3.27 13.47
C GLY A 275 -4.24 -2.51 12.51
N GLY A 276 -4.25 -2.87 11.23
CA GLY A 276 -3.53 -2.12 10.19
C GLY A 276 -4.39 -1.02 9.58
N PHE A 277 -3.78 0.06 9.09
CA PHE A 277 -4.53 1.18 8.50
C PHE A 277 -4.89 0.97 7.03
N GLY A 278 -4.26 0.04 6.34
CA GLY A 278 -4.50 -0.31 4.95
C GLY A 278 -5.62 -1.34 4.76
N ILE A 279 -6.24 -1.35 3.58
CA ILE A 279 -7.18 -2.38 3.14
C ILE A 279 -6.39 -3.64 2.77
N GLN A 280 -6.87 -4.81 3.18
CA GLN A 280 -6.26 -6.09 2.85
C GLN A 280 -6.90 -6.72 1.60
N SER A 281 -8.18 -6.41 1.34
CA SER A 281 -8.84 -6.83 0.11
C SER A 281 -8.15 -6.22 -1.12
N PRO A 282 -8.03 -6.98 -2.21
CA PRO A 282 -7.56 -6.46 -3.49
C PRO A 282 -8.57 -5.45 -4.05
N VAL A 283 -8.06 -4.34 -4.58
CA VAL A 283 -8.85 -3.22 -5.10
C VAL A 283 -8.41 -2.81 -6.52
N GLY A 284 -7.38 -3.45 -7.07
CA GLY A 284 -6.84 -3.15 -8.38
C GLY A 284 -7.00 -4.26 -9.41
N HIS A 285 -6.62 -3.93 -10.64
CA HIS A 285 -6.26 -4.94 -11.63
C HIS A 285 -4.97 -5.66 -11.21
N VAL A 286 -4.07 -4.95 -10.53
CA VAL A 286 -2.82 -5.46 -9.99
C VAL A 286 -2.67 -5.00 -8.54
N ASP A 287 -2.57 -5.96 -7.62
CA ASP A 287 -2.39 -5.67 -6.20
C ASP A 287 -1.03 -6.21 -5.72
N PHE A 288 -0.15 -5.29 -5.33
CA PHE A 288 1.18 -5.58 -4.81
C PHE A 288 1.14 -5.66 -3.29
N PHE A 289 1.29 -6.87 -2.74
CA PHE A 289 1.36 -7.12 -1.29
C PHE A 289 2.82 -7.16 -0.84
N VAL A 290 3.36 -6.00 -0.48
CA VAL A 290 4.78 -5.85 -0.16
C VAL A 290 5.08 -6.46 1.21
N ASN A 291 6.02 -7.42 1.28
CA ASN A 291 6.29 -8.21 2.49
C ASN A 291 5.01 -8.84 3.09
N GLY A 292 4.10 -9.28 2.22
CA GLY A 292 2.79 -9.82 2.61
C GLY A 292 1.71 -8.77 2.83
N GLY A 293 2.07 -7.49 2.74
CA GLY A 293 1.16 -6.35 2.80
C GLY A 293 0.67 -6.02 4.20
N ARG A 294 1.42 -6.39 5.25
CA ARG A 294 1.02 -6.17 6.66
C ARG A 294 2.08 -5.44 7.48
N HIS A 295 3.25 -6.06 7.63
CA HIS A 295 4.34 -5.55 8.45
C HIS A 295 5.59 -5.38 7.60
N GLN A 296 6.12 -4.17 7.60
CA GLN A 296 7.21 -3.77 6.73
C GLN A 296 8.52 -3.83 7.51
N PRO A 297 9.59 -4.40 6.93
CA PRO A 297 10.89 -4.42 7.58
C PRO A 297 11.32 -3.00 8.02
N GLY A 298 11.85 -2.90 9.24
CA GLY A 298 12.28 -1.64 9.83
C GLY A 298 11.16 -0.79 10.44
N CYS A 299 9.91 -1.26 10.44
CA CYS A 299 8.81 -0.66 11.20
C CYS A 299 8.60 -1.40 12.53
N SER A 300 8.31 -0.64 13.59
CA SER A 300 7.78 -1.17 14.85
C SER A 300 6.30 -1.49 14.70
N SER A 301 5.78 -2.42 15.51
CA SER A 301 4.37 -2.82 15.52
C SER A 301 3.38 -1.71 15.91
N LEU A 302 3.86 -0.58 16.41
CA LEU A 302 3.06 0.58 16.79
C LEU A 302 3.29 1.75 15.84
N GLY A 303 2.21 2.33 15.33
CA GLY A 303 2.19 3.60 14.59
C GLY A 303 2.04 3.46 13.07
N ALA A 304 2.01 4.60 12.37
CA ALA A 304 1.76 4.67 10.92
C ALA A 304 2.98 4.34 10.04
N CYS A 305 3.97 3.61 10.55
CA CYS A 305 5.21 3.31 9.80
C CYS A 305 4.93 2.38 8.61
N ASP A 306 4.20 1.29 8.86
CA ASP A 306 3.78 0.34 7.83
C ASP A 306 2.93 1.04 6.78
N HIS A 307 1.96 1.84 7.21
CA HIS A 307 1.14 2.66 6.31
C HIS A 307 1.96 3.64 5.47
N SER A 308 2.91 4.33 6.09
CA SER A 308 3.79 5.30 5.42
C SER A 308 4.81 4.65 4.49
N ARG A 309 4.93 3.31 4.48
CA ARG A 309 5.87 2.60 3.60
C ARG A 309 5.43 2.67 2.14
N ALA A 310 4.14 2.61 1.82
CA ALA A 310 3.68 2.66 0.44
C ALA A 310 4.17 3.89 -0.36
N PRO A 311 4.03 5.14 0.12
CA PRO A 311 4.59 6.29 -0.60
C PRO A 311 6.12 6.27 -0.64
N GLN A 312 6.81 5.75 0.38
CA GLN A 312 8.28 5.61 0.38
C GLN A 312 8.74 4.63 -0.72
N LEU A 313 8.08 3.48 -0.83
CA LEU A 313 8.34 2.50 -1.88
C LEU A 313 8.06 3.08 -3.26
N TYR A 314 6.92 3.76 -3.44
CA TYR A 314 6.60 4.40 -4.71
C TYR A 314 7.69 5.40 -5.14
N ILE A 315 8.21 6.21 -4.21
CA ILE A 315 9.35 7.11 -4.47
C ILE A 315 10.59 6.34 -4.95
N ASP A 316 10.92 5.21 -4.31
CA ASP A 316 12.08 4.40 -4.69
C ASP A 316 11.89 3.75 -6.07
N THR A 317 10.68 3.33 -6.43
CA THR A 317 10.37 2.83 -7.79
C THR A 317 10.61 3.90 -8.86
N LEU A 318 10.34 5.18 -8.54
CA LEU A 318 10.60 6.29 -9.46
C LEU A 318 12.11 6.50 -9.68
N LYS A 319 12.93 6.29 -8.65
CA LYS A 319 14.40 6.45 -8.71
C LYS A 319 15.13 5.26 -9.33
N THR A 320 14.54 4.07 -9.27
CA THR A 320 15.17 2.79 -9.70
C THR A 320 14.58 2.24 -11.00
N ALA A 321 13.96 3.10 -11.81
CA ALA A 321 13.22 2.76 -13.03
C ALA A 321 13.91 1.78 -14.00
N LYS A 322 15.25 1.74 -14.01
CA LYS A 322 16.02 0.93 -14.96
C LYS A 322 16.35 -0.49 -14.46
N SER A 323 16.17 -0.80 -13.17
CA SER A 323 16.77 -2.00 -12.56
C SER A 323 15.82 -3.18 -12.31
N LYS A 324 14.55 -3.11 -12.72
CA LYS A 324 13.50 -4.13 -12.39
C LYS A 324 13.46 -4.49 -10.88
N ALA A 325 13.97 -3.59 -10.03
CA ALA A 325 14.27 -3.82 -8.62
C ALA A 325 13.03 -4.06 -7.73
N PHE A 326 11.85 -3.76 -8.25
CA PHE A 326 10.56 -3.98 -7.60
C PHE A 326 9.66 -4.91 -8.44
N SER A 327 10.28 -5.91 -9.08
CA SER A 327 9.53 -7.00 -9.73
C SER A 327 8.74 -7.78 -8.68
N ALA A 328 7.48 -8.09 -8.99
CA ALA A 328 6.60 -8.81 -8.08
C ALA A 328 6.06 -10.09 -8.72
N PHE A 329 5.93 -11.14 -7.91
CA PHE A 329 5.69 -12.50 -8.39
C PHE A 329 4.23 -12.89 -8.15
N PRO A 330 3.53 -13.44 -9.17
CA PRO A 330 2.15 -13.89 -9.01
C PRO A 330 2.11 -15.06 -8.03
N CYS A 331 1.18 -15.03 -7.09
CA CYS A 331 0.96 -16.13 -6.16
C CYS A 331 -0.44 -16.01 -5.54
N ASP A 332 -1.01 -17.11 -5.04
CA ASP A 332 -2.34 -17.09 -4.43
C ASP A 332 -2.35 -16.32 -3.10
N ASN A 333 -1.32 -16.54 -2.28
CA ASN A 333 -1.15 -15.93 -0.96
C ASN A 333 0.33 -15.82 -0.58
N TYR A 334 0.61 -15.04 0.47
CA TYR A 334 1.97 -14.75 0.88
C TYR A 334 2.71 -15.97 1.45
N ASP A 335 2.01 -16.88 2.13
CA ASP A 335 2.63 -18.06 2.74
C ASP A 335 3.18 -19.00 1.66
N LYS A 336 2.39 -19.26 0.61
CA LYS A 336 2.84 -19.99 -0.59
C LYS A 336 3.98 -19.30 -1.31
N PHE A 337 3.99 -17.95 -1.35
CA PHE A 337 5.08 -17.18 -1.94
C PHE A 337 6.38 -17.41 -1.15
N MET A 338 6.33 -17.30 0.18
CA MET A 338 7.49 -17.52 1.04
C MET A 338 7.97 -18.97 1.02
N ALA A 339 7.06 -19.94 0.86
CA ALA A 339 7.37 -21.35 0.69
C ALA A 339 7.98 -21.70 -0.69
N GLY A 340 7.91 -20.78 -1.65
CA GLY A 340 8.45 -20.98 -2.99
C GLY A 340 7.60 -21.93 -3.85
N ASP A 341 6.28 -21.94 -3.62
CA ASP A 341 5.32 -22.80 -4.32
C ASP A 341 4.71 -22.17 -5.59
N CYS A 342 4.91 -20.87 -5.78
CA CYS A 342 4.32 -20.10 -6.88
C CYS A 342 5.26 -19.91 -8.10
N GLY A 343 6.26 -20.78 -8.22
CA GLY A 343 7.29 -20.70 -9.26
C GLY A 343 8.61 -20.09 -8.77
N SER A 344 9.71 -20.49 -9.42
CA SER A 344 11.06 -20.07 -9.04
C SER A 344 11.54 -18.80 -9.73
N HIS A 345 10.78 -18.28 -10.69
CA HIS A 345 11.13 -17.11 -11.49
C HIS A 345 9.88 -16.48 -12.13
N CYS A 346 10.06 -15.31 -12.74
CA CYS A 346 8.99 -14.66 -13.49
C CYS A 346 8.44 -15.55 -14.62
N PRO A 347 7.12 -15.55 -14.84
CA PRO A 347 6.52 -16.30 -15.95
C PRO A 347 7.01 -15.80 -17.31
N SER A 348 6.78 -16.58 -18.37
CA SER A 348 7.10 -16.20 -19.74
C SER A 348 6.55 -14.82 -20.09
N GLY A 349 7.46 -13.88 -20.37
CA GLY A 349 7.18 -12.46 -20.56
C GLY A 349 7.66 -11.55 -19.42
N GLY A 350 7.98 -12.07 -18.25
CA GLY A 350 8.47 -11.30 -17.10
C GLY A 350 7.36 -10.86 -16.13
N CYS A 351 7.76 -10.39 -14.95
CA CYS A 351 6.88 -9.94 -13.88
C CYS A 351 6.41 -8.49 -14.04
N PRO A 352 5.26 -8.10 -13.44
CA PRO A 352 4.96 -6.69 -13.24
C PRO A 352 5.99 -6.04 -12.31
N VAL A 353 6.33 -4.79 -12.60
CA VAL A 353 7.18 -3.95 -11.76
C VAL A 353 6.29 -2.98 -11.00
N MET A 354 6.34 -3.03 -9.67
CA MET A 354 5.57 -2.14 -8.81
C MET A 354 5.90 -0.66 -9.07
N GLY A 355 4.89 0.22 -8.98
CA GLY A 355 5.04 1.66 -9.15
C GLY A 355 4.68 2.13 -10.56
N LEU A 356 5.36 3.18 -11.06
CA LEU A 356 4.97 3.83 -12.32
C LEU A 356 4.96 2.87 -13.53
N ASP A 357 5.83 1.85 -13.58
CA ASP A 357 5.90 0.91 -14.70
C ASP A 357 4.82 -0.19 -14.69
N ALA A 358 4.00 -0.29 -13.65
CA ALA A 358 2.99 -1.34 -13.55
C ALA A 358 1.99 -1.33 -14.73
N GLU A 359 1.72 -0.17 -15.32
CA GLU A 359 0.84 -0.03 -16.49
C GLU A 359 1.35 -0.78 -17.73
N LYS A 360 2.66 -1.04 -17.84
CA LYS A 360 3.22 -1.83 -18.94
C LYS A 360 2.72 -3.28 -18.92
N TYR A 361 2.24 -3.74 -17.76
CA TYR A 361 1.70 -5.08 -17.59
C TYR A 361 0.22 -5.17 -17.97
N LYS A 362 -0.48 -4.04 -18.14
CA LYS A 362 -1.92 -3.97 -18.43
C LYS A 362 -2.35 -4.88 -19.57
N ALA A 363 -1.63 -4.85 -20.70
CA ALA A 363 -1.99 -5.60 -21.90
C ALA A 363 -2.07 -7.13 -21.65
N ARG A 364 -1.30 -7.64 -20.68
CA ARG A 364 -1.28 -9.06 -20.32
C ARG A 364 -2.41 -9.50 -19.41
N LEU A 365 -3.11 -8.55 -18.82
CA LEU A 365 -4.27 -8.79 -17.97
C LEU A 365 -5.58 -8.75 -18.78
N THR A 366 -5.49 -8.52 -20.08
CA THR A 366 -6.67 -8.46 -20.95
C THR A 366 -7.33 -9.84 -20.99
N GLY A 367 -8.57 -9.94 -20.55
CA GLY A 367 -9.33 -11.20 -20.54
C GLY A 367 -9.03 -12.13 -19.36
N SER A 368 -8.13 -11.76 -18.44
CA SER A 368 -7.87 -12.57 -17.26
C SER A 368 -8.86 -12.28 -16.12
N ARG A 369 -9.15 -13.31 -15.32
CA ARG A 369 -10.07 -13.19 -14.18
C ARG A 369 -9.38 -12.41 -13.04
N LEU A 370 -9.95 -11.27 -12.68
CA LEU A 370 -9.54 -10.46 -11.52
C LEU A 370 -9.94 -11.13 -10.20
N PRO A 371 -9.25 -10.81 -9.07
CA PRO A 371 -8.11 -9.90 -8.92
C PRO A 371 -6.74 -10.58 -9.11
N HIS A 372 -5.70 -9.83 -9.51
CA HIS A 372 -4.33 -10.35 -9.63
C HIS A 372 -3.44 -9.92 -8.46
N ARG A 373 -3.04 -10.90 -7.64
CA ARG A 373 -2.18 -10.71 -6.47
C ARG A 373 -0.72 -10.96 -6.83
N TYR A 374 0.14 -10.03 -6.43
CA TYR A 374 1.58 -10.15 -6.61
C TYR A 374 2.31 -9.86 -5.30
N TYR A 375 3.39 -10.59 -5.06
CA TYR A 375 4.18 -10.49 -3.84
C TYR A 375 5.62 -10.13 -4.16
N LEU A 376 6.22 -9.30 -3.30
CA LEU A 376 7.62 -8.97 -3.36
C LEU A 376 8.13 -8.63 -1.97
N LEU A 377 9.38 -8.99 -1.72
CA LEU A 377 10.14 -8.59 -0.53
C LEU A 377 10.81 -7.22 -0.73
N THR A 378 10.99 -6.48 0.36
CA THR A 378 11.82 -5.28 0.43
C THR A 378 12.69 -5.28 1.69
N GLY A 379 13.77 -4.52 1.67
CA GLY A 379 14.62 -4.28 2.83
C GLY A 379 14.02 -3.30 3.84
N PRO A 380 14.67 -3.13 5.00
CA PRO A 380 14.17 -2.26 6.04
C PRO A 380 14.32 -0.77 5.72
N CYS A 381 15.24 -0.39 4.82
CA CYS A 381 15.67 0.99 4.62
C CYS A 381 15.99 1.27 3.14
N ALA A 382 15.89 2.54 2.73
CA ALA A 382 16.16 2.95 1.36
C ALA A 382 17.65 2.74 0.97
N PRO A 383 17.97 2.29 -0.26
CA PRO A 383 17.02 1.80 -1.26
C PRO A 383 16.37 0.49 -0.82
N TYR A 384 15.03 0.45 -0.81
CA TYR A 384 14.28 -0.68 -0.23
C TYR A 384 14.33 -1.94 -1.08
N SER A 385 14.78 -1.85 -2.33
CA SER A 385 14.86 -2.99 -3.24
C SER A 385 15.76 -4.12 -2.74
N VAL A 386 15.37 -5.35 -3.05
CA VAL A 386 16.16 -6.56 -2.82
C VAL A 386 16.35 -7.31 -4.12
N VAL A 387 17.34 -8.21 -4.14
CA VAL A 387 17.41 -9.28 -5.14
C VAL A 387 16.68 -10.49 -4.58
N HIS A 388 15.65 -10.97 -5.28
CA HIS A 388 14.84 -12.12 -4.85
C HIS A 388 15.49 -13.43 -5.29
N TYR A 389 15.63 -14.35 -4.36
CA TYR A 389 16.14 -15.69 -4.62
C TYR A 389 15.10 -16.73 -4.22
N HIS A 390 14.94 -17.73 -5.10
CA HIS A 390 14.28 -19.00 -4.79
C HIS A 390 15.36 -20.04 -4.51
N VAL A 391 15.26 -20.74 -3.39
CA VAL A 391 16.17 -21.84 -3.04
C VAL A 391 15.41 -23.16 -3.00
N THR A 392 16.03 -24.19 -3.57
CA THR A 392 15.58 -25.58 -3.45
C THR A 392 16.70 -26.41 -2.85
N LEU A 393 16.47 -26.96 -1.66
CA LEU A 393 17.38 -27.82 -0.92
C LEU A 393 16.94 -29.28 -1.09
N ARG A 394 17.84 -30.17 -1.52
CA ARG A 394 17.56 -31.60 -1.66
C ARG A 394 18.20 -32.38 -0.51
N LEU A 395 17.38 -32.85 0.41
CA LEU A 395 17.83 -33.76 1.47
C LEU A 395 18.25 -35.10 0.88
N SER A 396 19.27 -35.69 1.49
CA SER A 396 19.77 -37.01 1.10
C SER A 396 18.73 -38.09 1.41
N SER A 397 18.63 -39.12 0.57
CA SER A 397 17.86 -40.33 0.90
C SER A 397 18.44 -41.05 2.13
N LYS A 398 19.71 -40.80 2.44
CA LYS A 398 20.41 -41.30 3.63
C LYS A 398 20.20 -40.43 4.88
N SER A 399 19.35 -39.40 4.81
CA SER A 399 19.03 -38.57 5.98
C SER A 399 18.13 -39.36 6.95
N PRO A 400 18.19 -39.15 8.27
CA PRO A 400 17.27 -39.78 9.22
C PRO A 400 15.82 -39.35 8.97
N SER A 401 14.86 -40.28 9.09
CA SER A 401 13.43 -40.02 8.97
C SER A 401 12.82 -39.38 10.22
N GLY A 402 11.64 -38.76 10.07
CA GLY A 402 10.83 -38.31 11.21
C GLY A 402 11.37 -37.07 11.94
N ARG A 403 12.24 -36.28 11.30
CA ARG A 403 12.79 -35.06 11.89
C ARG A 403 11.87 -33.87 11.65
N THR A 404 11.67 -33.07 12.69
CA THR A 404 10.94 -31.80 12.60
C THR A 404 11.89 -30.67 12.93
N GLY A 405 12.03 -29.69 12.02
CA GLY A 405 12.99 -28.62 12.21
C GLY A 405 12.88 -27.49 11.20
N GLY A 406 13.51 -26.37 11.54
CA GLY A 406 13.59 -25.19 10.70
C GLY A 406 14.89 -25.17 9.90
N LEU A 407 14.81 -24.82 8.61
CA LEU A 407 15.98 -24.60 7.77
C LEU A 407 16.33 -23.11 7.72
N LYS A 408 17.63 -22.79 7.76
CA LYS A 408 18.17 -21.46 7.58
C LYS A 408 19.18 -21.46 6.44
N VAL A 409 19.20 -20.39 5.67
CA VAL A 409 20.16 -20.18 4.58
C VAL A 409 20.89 -18.85 4.74
N GLN A 410 22.13 -18.81 4.27
CA GLN A 410 22.88 -17.57 4.08
C GLN A 410 23.72 -17.64 2.81
N LEU A 411 23.87 -16.50 2.14
CA LEU A 411 24.73 -16.34 0.98
C LEU A 411 25.97 -15.54 1.35
N SER A 412 27.13 -15.94 0.85
CA SER A 412 28.37 -15.16 0.98
C SER A 412 29.09 -15.03 -0.37
N SER A 413 29.48 -13.79 -0.71
CA SER A 413 30.20 -13.47 -1.94
C SER A 413 30.97 -12.16 -1.81
N GLY A 414 32.26 -12.13 -2.16
CA GLY A 414 33.08 -10.91 -2.18
C GLY A 414 33.08 -10.14 -0.84
N GLY A 415 33.15 -10.84 0.29
CA GLY A 415 33.09 -10.25 1.64
C GLY A 415 31.71 -9.76 2.09
N LYS A 416 30.67 -9.85 1.23
CA LYS A 416 29.28 -9.56 1.61
C LYS A 416 28.56 -10.83 2.05
N GLN A 417 27.64 -10.67 2.99
CA GLN A 417 26.76 -11.73 3.50
C GLN A 417 25.30 -11.29 3.40
N CYS A 418 24.42 -12.24 3.06
CA CYS A 418 22.97 -12.07 3.07
C CYS A 418 22.34 -13.21 3.89
N GLY A 419 21.57 -12.85 4.91
CA GLY A 419 21.07 -13.79 5.92
C GLY A 419 21.84 -13.71 7.24
N PRO A 420 21.61 -14.65 8.18
CA PRO A 420 20.81 -15.86 8.00
C PRO A 420 19.31 -15.60 7.83
N VAL A 421 18.65 -16.34 6.94
CA VAL A 421 17.19 -16.29 6.71
C VAL A 421 16.59 -17.65 7.02
N LYS A 422 15.57 -17.69 7.88
CA LYS A 422 14.76 -18.90 8.12
C LYS A 422 13.84 -19.11 6.91
N LEU A 423 13.89 -20.28 6.28
CA LEU A 423 12.99 -20.62 5.20
C LEU A 423 11.60 -20.93 5.76
N ALA A 424 10.56 -20.45 5.08
CA ALA A 424 9.21 -20.95 5.28
C ALA A 424 9.13 -22.30 4.57
N VAL A 425 9.27 -23.38 5.32
CA VAL A 425 9.27 -24.74 4.76
C VAL A 425 7.88 -25.33 4.95
N ASP A 426 7.28 -25.77 3.85
CA ASP A 426 6.00 -26.49 3.88
C ASP A 426 6.18 -27.83 4.58
N GLU A 427 5.32 -28.11 5.57
CA GLU A 427 5.45 -29.17 6.56
C GLU A 427 6.87 -29.25 7.15
N ARG A 428 7.07 -28.78 8.41
CA ARG A 428 8.38 -28.77 9.10
C ARG A 428 9.07 -30.15 9.23
N ARG A 429 8.52 -31.20 8.61
CA ARG A 429 9.02 -32.56 8.49
C ARG A 429 10.09 -32.66 7.41
N LEU A 430 11.32 -32.89 7.85
CA LEU A 430 12.49 -33.12 6.99
C LEU A 430 12.56 -34.61 6.63
N SER A 431 11.83 -35.01 5.59
CA SER A 431 11.80 -36.39 5.11
C SER A 431 13.03 -36.72 4.25
N PRO A 432 13.58 -37.95 4.32
CA PRO A 432 14.72 -38.34 3.51
C PRO A 432 14.40 -38.25 2.01
N GLY A 433 15.30 -37.69 1.22
CA GLY A 433 15.10 -37.49 -0.22
C GLY A 433 14.17 -36.33 -0.60
N SER A 434 13.55 -35.65 0.38
CA SER A 434 12.59 -34.58 0.08
C SER A 434 13.28 -33.31 -0.42
N ARG A 435 12.48 -32.45 -1.07
CA ARG A 435 12.90 -31.13 -1.53
C ARG A 435 12.26 -30.07 -0.67
N GLN A 436 13.08 -29.22 -0.09
CA GLN A 436 12.63 -28.09 0.70
C GLN A 436 12.85 -26.81 -0.10
N ARG A 437 11.85 -25.94 -0.14
CA ARG A 437 11.85 -24.73 -0.95
C ARG A 437 11.67 -23.49 -0.08
N GLY A 438 12.01 -22.34 -0.63
CA GLY A 438 11.71 -21.07 0.01
C GLY A 438 12.20 -19.87 -0.78
N VAL A 439 11.66 -18.70 -0.44
CA VAL A 439 12.02 -17.41 -1.04
C VAL A 439 12.62 -16.48 0.00
N PHE A 440 13.66 -15.75 -0.39
CA PHE A 440 14.26 -14.69 0.44
C PHE A 440 14.84 -13.56 -0.42
N GLY A 441 15.10 -12.41 0.20
CA GLY A 441 15.59 -11.21 -0.48
C GLY A 441 16.92 -10.71 0.10
N CYS A 442 17.84 -10.30 -0.76
CA CYS A 442 19.13 -9.73 -0.37
C CYS A 442 19.23 -8.22 -0.70
N THR A 443 19.37 -7.39 0.33
CA THR A 443 19.53 -5.93 0.22
C THR A 443 20.94 -5.54 -0.19
N GLY A 444 21.11 -4.61 -1.14
CA GLY A 444 22.45 -4.14 -1.56
C GLY A 444 23.27 -5.13 -2.40
N TRP A 445 22.62 -6.18 -2.91
CA TRP A 445 23.21 -7.21 -3.75
C TRP A 445 22.92 -7.02 -5.24
N TRP A 446 22.38 -5.88 -5.67
CA TRP A 446 22.03 -5.62 -7.08
C TRP A 446 23.24 -5.74 -8.02
N SER A 447 24.44 -5.36 -7.57
CA SER A 447 25.68 -5.50 -8.34
C SER A 447 26.12 -6.96 -8.49
N LEU A 448 25.56 -7.83 -7.66
CA LEU A 448 25.80 -9.27 -7.64
C LEU A 448 24.62 -10.05 -8.22
N ALA A 449 23.53 -9.41 -8.64
CA ALA A 449 22.37 -10.09 -9.21
C ALA A 449 22.73 -10.88 -10.49
N ALA A 450 23.73 -10.40 -11.24
CA ALA A 450 24.27 -11.09 -12.41
C ALA A 450 25.40 -12.07 -12.08
N SER A 451 25.88 -12.14 -10.84
CA SER A 451 26.98 -13.03 -10.43
C SER A 451 26.47 -14.14 -9.54
N ALA A 452 26.88 -15.38 -9.81
CA ALA A 452 26.58 -16.49 -8.91
C ALA A 452 27.25 -16.23 -7.54
N PRO A 453 26.51 -16.27 -6.41
CA PRO A 453 27.11 -16.22 -5.09
C PRO A 453 28.23 -17.26 -4.94
N ALA A 454 29.31 -16.91 -4.24
CA ALA A 454 30.45 -17.81 -4.10
C ALA A 454 30.11 -19.04 -3.26
N LYS A 455 29.31 -18.84 -2.20
CA LYS A 455 28.88 -19.89 -1.27
C LYS A 455 27.39 -19.73 -0.94
N LEU A 456 26.72 -20.87 -0.81
CA LEU A 456 25.40 -21.00 -0.19
C LEU A 456 25.55 -21.90 1.02
N GLU A 457 25.30 -21.35 2.20
CA GLU A 457 25.45 -22.05 3.46
C GLU A 457 24.07 -22.35 4.06
N VAL A 458 23.95 -23.52 4.66
CA VAL A 458 22.71 -24.05 5.21
C VAL A 458 22.93 -24.47 6.65
N SER A 459 21.96 -24.14 7.51
CA SER A 459 21.87 -24.64 8.87
C SER A 459 20.46 -25.13 9.14
N TRP A 460 20.31 -26.00 10.13
CA TRP A 460 19.00 -26.46 10.57
C TRP A 460 18.90 -26.44 12.09
N THR A 461 17.70 -26.29 12.61
CA THR A 461 17.42 -26.37 14.05
C THR A 461 16.42 -27.48 14.30
N ASP A 462 16.71 -28.33 15.29
CA ASP A 462 15.76 -29.33 15.77
C ASP A 462 14.69 -28.63 16.63
N GLU A 463 13.43 -28.82 16.28
CA GLU A 463 12.27 -28.27 16.99
C GLU A 463 11.42 -29.39 17.64
N SER A 464 11.94 -30.62 17.73
CA SER A 464 11.24 -31.74 18.36
C SER A 464 11.21 -31.65 19.90
N THR A 465 10.05 -31.94 20.49
CA THR A 465 9.71 -31.73 21.91
C THR A 465 10.59 -32.50 22.91
N PHE A 466 11.30 -33.54 22.47
CA PHE A 466 12.11 -34.43 23.31
C PHE A 466 13.60 -34.49 22.90
N GLY A 467 14.03 -33.70 21.91
CA GLY A 467 15.20 -34.04 21.08
C GLY A 467 16.44 -33.14 21.14
N SER A 468 16.42 -31.99 21.82
CA SER A 468 17.57 -31.06 21.76
C SER A 468 18.86 -31.62 22.37
N TRP A 469 18.79 -32.68 23.18
CA TRP A 469 19.94 -33.26 23.90
C TRP A 469 20.75 -34.28 23.07
N PHE A 470 20.17 -34.88 22.02
CA PHE A 470 20.78 -36.01 21.30
C PHE A 470 21.62 -35.63 20.06
N GLY A 471 21.75 -34.33 19.74
CA GLY A 471 22.66 -33.88 18.69
C GLY A 471 22.38 -34.47 17.30
N TYR A 472 21.10 -34.53 16.92
CA TYR A 472 20.67 -35.14 15.67
C TYR A 472 21.28 -34.49 14.43
N ARG A 473 21.34 -35.26 13.34
CA ARG A 473 21.95 -34.83 12.07
C ARG A 473 20.97 -34.94 10.92
N ILE A 474 21.11 -34.05 9.95
CA ILE A 474 20.55 -34.23 8.60
C ILE A 474 21.68 -34.34 7.59
N LYS A 475 21.36 -34.81 6.39
CA LYS A 475 22.30 -34.83 5.26
C LYS A 475 21.69 -34.12 4.06
N LEU A 476 22.46 -33.21 3.46
CA LEU A 476 22.04 -32.43 2.29
C LEU A 476 22.90 -32.83 1.08
N ASP A 477 22.25 -33.22 -0.02
CA ASP A 477 22.96 -33.64 -1.23
C ASP A 477 23.36 -32.43 -2.08
N SER A 478 22.40 -31.54 -2.32
CA SER A 478 22.61 -30.35 -3.15
C SER A 478 21.60 -29.26 -2.85
N ALA A 479 21.91 -28.07 -3.32
CA ALA A 479 21.00 -26.93 -3.34
C ALA A 479 20.98 -26.30 -4.74
N VAL A 480 19.86 -25.73 -5.12
CA VAL A 480 19.71 -24.89 -6.32
C VAL A 480 19.22 -23.52 -5.89
N LEU A 481 19.92 -22.48 -6.31
CA LEU A 481 19.57 -21.08 -6.06
C LEU A 481 19.22 -20.41 -7.39
N THR A 482 18.02 -19.86 -7.49
CA THR A 482 17.51 -19.16 -8.69
C THR A 482 17.30 -17.69 -8.37
N GLU A 483 17.91 -16.79 -9.15
CA GLU A 483 17.56 -15.36 -9.11
C GLU A 483 16.23 -15.17 -9.86
N MET A 484 15.19 -14.75 -9.15
CA MET A 484 13.81 -14.95 -9.61
C MET A 484 13.43 -14.01 -10.77
N VAL A 485 14.08 -12.85 -10.94
CA VAL A 485 13.74 -11.92 -12.03
C VAL A 485 14.31 -12.39 -13.37
N SER A 486 15.55 -12.89 -13.39
CA SER A 486 16.24 -13.38 -14.59
C SER A 486 16.00 -14.87 -14.87
N GLY A 487 15.61 -15.63 -13.86
CA GLY A 487 15.48 -17.10 -13.93
C GLY A 487 16.82 -17.83 -13.94
N ARG A 488 17.94 -17.14 -13.72
CA ARG A 488 19.26 -17.77 -13.69
C ARG A 488 19.42 -18.64 -12.44
N ALA A 489 19.69 -19.92 -12.65
CA ALA A 489 19.85 -20.90 -11.58
C ALA A 489 21.31 -21.38 -11.44
N HIS A 490 21.73 -21.63 -10.21
CA HIS A 490 23.06 -22.14 -9.85
C HIS A 490 22.93 -23.31 -8.87
N ARG A 491 23.67 -24.40 -9.12
CA ARG A 491 23.69 -25.57 -8.24
C ARG A 491 24.88 -25.48 -7.27
N TYR A 492 24.68 -25.98 -6.06
CA TYR A 492 25.69 -26.07 -5.01
C TYR A 492 25.71 -27.48 -4.43
N CYS A 493 26.91 -28.00 -4.20
CA CYS A 493 27.19 -29.35 -3.72
C CYS A 493 28.22 -29.32 -2.57
N GLY A 494 28.40 -30.45 -1.89
CA GLY A 494 29.46 -30.64 -0.89
C GLY A 494 29.05 -30.37 0.56
N TYR A 495 27.75 -30.35 0.87
CA TYR A 495 27.24 -30.07 2.22
C TYR A 495 27.47 -31.20 3.23
N GLY A 496 27.28 -32.46 2.82
CA GLY A 496 27.47 -33.61 3.69
C GLY A 496 26.42 -33.72 4.81
N SER A 497 26.79 -34.39 5.91
CA SER A 497 25.94 -34.55 7.09
C SER A 497 26.37 -33.58 8.19
N PHE A 498 25.43 -32.95 8.90
CA PHE A 498 25.71 -31.92 9.91
C PHE A 498 24.69 -31.93 11.06
N LYS A 499 25.12 -31.52 12.26
CA LYS A 499 24.26 -31.47 13.45
C LYS A 499 23.34 -30.25 13.41
N GLY A 500 22.27 -30.28 14.22
CA GLY A 500 21.45 -29.09 14.46
C GLY A 500 22.29 -27.95 15.01
N GLY A 501 22.12 -26.74 14.46
CA GLY A 501 22.89 -25.54 14.80
C GLY A 501 24.14 -25.31 13.96
N ASP A 502 24.73 -26.37 13.38
CA ASP A 502 25.92 -26.25 12.53
C ASP A 502 25.59 -25.55 11.21
N TRP A 503 26.56 -24.80 10.68
CA TRP A 503 26.53 -24.27 9.32
C TRP A 503 27.40 -25.12 8.39
N VAL A 504 26.83 -25.56 7.28
CA VAL A 504 27.56 -26.24 6.19
C VAL A 504 27.55 -25.40 4.93
N SER A 505 28.69 -25.36 4.24
CA SER A 505 28.87 -24.55 3.04
C SER A 505 28.89 -25.41 1.78
N GLY A 506 28.02 -25.09 0.83
CA GLY A 506 28.05 -25.65 -0.51
C GLY A 506 28.86 -24.76 -1.45
N ARG A 507 29.61 -25.39 -2.35
CA ARG A 507 30.30 -24.73 -3.47
C ARG A 507 29.61 -25.06 -4.77
N ARG A 508 29.80 -24.20 -5.77
CA ARG A 508 29.19 -24.39 -7.09
C ARG A 508 29.63 -25.71 -7.73
N CYS A 509 28.64 -26.35 -8.34
CA CYS A 509 28.64 -27.53 -9.20
C CYS A 509 27.44 -27.33 -10.16
#